data_AF-A0A940UGT0-F1
#
_entry.id   AF-A0A940UGT0-F1
#
_cell.length_a   1.000
_cell.length_b   1.000
_cell.length_c   1.000
_cell.angle_alpha   90.00
_cell.angle_beta   90.00
_cell.angle_gamma   90.00
#
_symmetry.space_group_name_H-M   'P 1'
#
loop_
_entity.id
_entity.type
_entity.pdbx_description
1 polymer ?
#
loop_
_entity_poly.entity_id
_entity_poly.type
_entity_poly.pdbx_seq_one_letter_code
_entity_poly.pdbx_strand_id
1 'polypeptide(L)'
;MNLTKEQIGKLLKLAEEYIVIDTAVYDPDYPNDLKVSKFLDPEHTDFAGHISDYPVYPDYAIAKVVNQGIRLLISLSYPNLKGIPVGMIERTKLRGLLYPNDWINVVIKKWQDRGKIAKFEIGIENQKGILVYESTIYGTLFKGR
;
A
#
# COMPACT_ATOMS: atom_id res chain seq x y z
N MET A 1 1.46 16.91 1.99
CA MET A 1 0.59 16.78 0.80
C MET A 1 -0.45 15.71 1.04
N ASN A 2 -1.73 16.04 0.86
CA ASN A 2 -2.84 15.08 0.90
C ASN A 2 -3.24 14.75 -0.53
N LEU A 3 -3.35 13.46 -0.84
CA LEU A 3 -3.65 12.95 -2.17
C LEU A 3 -5.01 12.24 -2.16
N THR A 4 -5.87 12.60 -3.10
CA THR A 4 -7.13 11.90 -3.38
C THR A 4 -6.88 10.67 -4.26
N LYS A 5 -7.86 9.76 -4.31
CA LYS A 5 -7.86 8.60 -5.20
C LYS A 5 -7.54 8.93 -6.66
N GLU A 6 -8.18 9.97 -7.20
CA GLU A 6 -7.92 10.45 -8.58
C GLU A 6 -6.46 10.89 -8.78
N GLN A 7 -5.90 11.66 -7.83
CA GLN A 7 -4.51 12.11 -7.88
C GLN A 7 -3.52 10.95 -7.79
N ILE A 8 -3.82 9.95 -6.96
CA ILE A 8 -3.07 8.70 -6.88
C ILE A 8 -3.10 7.98 -8.24
N GLY A 9 -4.26 7.88 -8.88
CA GLY A 9 -4.42 7.32 -10.23
C GLY A 9 -3.49 7.97 -11.26
N LYS A 10 -3.45 9.31 -11.29
CA LYS A 10 -2.56 10.07 -12.18
C LYS A 10 -1.07 9.77 -11.93
N LEU A 11 -0.65 9.73 -10.67
CA LEU A 11 0.73 9.42 -10.28
C LEU A 11 1.15 7.98 -10.61
N LEU A 12 0.20 7.05 -10.51
CA LEU A 12 0.42 5.63 -10.82
C LEU A 12 0.16 5.27 -12.27
N LYS A 13 -0.37 6.20 -13.08
CA LYS A 13 -0.82 5.98 -14.46
C LYS A 13 -1.82 4.83 -14.57
N LEU A 14 -2.77 4.79 -13.63
CA LEU A 14 -3.86 3.82 -13.56
C LEU A 14 -5.18 4.57 -13.58
N ALA A 15 -6.20 3.97 -14.20
CA ALA A 15 -7.56 4.49 -14.09
C ALA A 15 -8.07 4.32 -12.65
N GLU A 16 -8.96 5.22 -12.22
CA GLU A 16 -9.37 5.37 -10.82
C GLU A 16 -10.01 4.09 -10.27
N GLU A 17 -10.75 3.34 -11.10
CA GLU A 17 -11.38 2.07 -10.75
C GLU A 17 -10.37 0.97 -10.37
N TYR A 18 -9.11 1.09 -10.80
CA TYR A 18 -8.04 0.16 -10.42
C TYR A 18 -7.26 0.61 -9.18
N ILE A 19 -7.54 1.80 -8.65
CA ILE A 19 -6.90 2.29 -7.43
C ILE A 19 -7.62 1.72 -6.21
N VAL A 20 -6.86 1.04 -5.35
CA VAL A 20 -7.40 0.41 -4.13
C VAL A 20 -7.22 1.26 -2.86
N ILE A 21 -6.50 2.38 -2.97
CA ILE A 21 -6.23 3.35 -1.90
C ILE A 21 -7.18 4.54 -2.05
N ASP A 22 -7.85 4.94 -0.99
CA ASP A 22 -8.81 6.06 -1.06
C ASP A 22 -8.12 7.41 -0.84
N THR A 23 -7.17 7.47 0.10
CA THR A 23 -6.39 8.69 0.37
C THR A 23 -4.96 8.37 0.75
N ALA A 24 -4.04 9.29 0.50
CA ALA A 24 -2.66 9.20 0.96
C ALA A 24 -2.15 10.53 1.52
N VAL A 25 -1.27 10.47 2.51
CA VAL A 25 -0.57 11.61 3.10
C VAL A 25 0.93 11.40 2.93
N TYR A 26 1.56 12.34 2.24
CA TYR A 26 3.00 12.38 1.99
C TYR A 26 3.57 13.70 2.48
N ASP A 27 4.64 13.64 3.27
CA ASP A 27 5.34 14.82 3.75
C ASP A 27 6.72 14.92 3.07
N PRO A 28 6.98 15.98 2.27
CA PRO A 28 8.29 16.18 1.65
C PRO A 28 9.45 16.29 2.64
N ASP A 29 9.19 16.71 3.89
CA ASP A 29 10.21 16.77 4.95
C ASP A 29 10.56 15.37 5.49
N TYR A 30 9.67 14.38 5.24
CA TYR A 30 9.88 12.96 5.55
C TYR A 30 9.70 12.11 4.28
N PRO A 31 10.61 12.25 3.29
CA PRO A 31 10.38 11.75 1.93
C PRO A 31 10.37 10.22 1.80
N ASN A 32 10.76 9.52 2.86
CA ASN A 32 10.78 8.06 2.93
C ASN A 32 9.49 7.49 3.54
N ASP A 33 8.55 8.33 3.97
CA ASP A 33 7.36 7.94 4.70
C ASP A 33 6.12 8.25 3.87
N LEU A 34 5.19 7.31 3.84
CA LEU A 34 3.87 7.47 3.24
C LEU A 34 2.82 6.85 4.15
N LYS A 35 1.74 7.58 4.39
CA LYS A 35 0.53 7.04 5.03
C LYS A 35 -0.54 6.88 3.96
N VAL A 36 -1.19 5.73 3.90
CA VAL A 36 -2.33 5.51 3.02
C VAL A 36 -3.51 4.98 3.81
N SER A 37 -4.72 5.37 3.42
CA SER A 37 -5.96 4.93 4.06
C SER A 37 -6.88 4.28 3.04
N LYS A 38 -7.60 3.26 3.50
CA LYS A 38 -8.58 2.53 2.70
C LYS A 38 -9.80 2.19 3.54
N PHE A 39 -10.97 2.42 2.98
CA PHE A 39 -12.24 1.88 3.46
C PHE A 39 -12.47 0.48 2.88
N LEU A 40 -12.86 -0.45 3.75
CA LEU A 40 -13.17 -1.83 3.39
C LEU A 40 -14.67 -1.95 3.08
N ASP A 41 -15.04 -1.55 1.86
CA ASP A 41 -16.43 -1.58 1.40
C ASP A 41 -16.98 -3.03 1.35
N PRO A 42 -18.08 -3.35 2.06
CA PRO A 42 -18.71 -4.68 2.02
C PRO A 42 -19.06 -5.17 0.62
N GLU A 43 -19.39 -4.26 -0.30
CA GLU A 43 -19.78 -4.60 -1.68
C GLU A 43 -18.57 -4.84 -2.60
N HIS A 44 -17.36 -4.65 -2.08
CA HIS A 44 -16.14 -4.85 -2.84
C HIS A 44 -15.95 -6.33 -3.21
N THR A 45 -15.46 -6.58 -4.42
CA THR A 45 -15.24 -7.94 -4.96
C THR A 45 -14.29 -8.79 -4.11
N ASP A 46 -13.36 -8.15 -3.39
CA ASP A 46 -12.45 -8.83 -2.46
C ASP A 46 -13.20 -9.48 -1.26
N PHE A 47 -14.39 -9.00 -0.89
CA PHE A 47 -15.28 -9.68 0.09
C PHE A 47 -16.23 -10.65 -0.60
N ALA A 48 -16.95 -10.19 -1.64
CA ALA A 48 -17.99 -10.98 -2.31
C ALA A 48 -17.44 -12.26 -2.98
N GLY A 49 -16.18 -12.25 -3.44
CA GLY A 49 -15.53 -13.38 -4.11
C GLY A 49 -14.71 -14.28 -3.20
N HIS A 50 -14.70 -14.06 -1.87
CA HIS A 50 -13.85 -14.82 -0.96
C HIS A 50 -14.54 -16.07 -0.40
N ILE A 51 -15.30 -15.93 0.68
CA ILE A 51 -16.01 -17.01 1.37
C ILE A 51 -17.33 -16.41 1.88
N SER A 52 -18.46 -16.92 1.39
CA SER A 52 -19.78 -16.27 1.54
C SER A 52 -20.24 -16.04 2.98
N ASP A 53 -19.79 -16.86 3.92
CA ASP A 53 -20.11 -16.80 5.36
C ASP A 53 -18.92 -16.34 6.23
N TYR A 54 -17.83 -15.93 5.61
CA TYR A 54 -16.62 -15.47 6.30
C TYR A 54 -16.15 -14.13 5.73
N PRO A 55 -16.82 -13.02 6.12
CA PRO A 55 -16.55 -11.68 5.60
C PRO A 55 -15.30 -11.10 6.24
N VAL A 56 -14.15 -11.66 5.91
CA VAL A 56 -12.83 -11.19 6.35
C VAL A 56 -12.07 -10.69 5.14
N TYR A 57 -11.45 -9.52 5.29
CA TYR A 57 -10.67 -8.92 4.22
C TYR A 57 -9.43 -9.77 3.95
N PRO A 58 -9.26 -10.31 2.74
CA PRO A 58 -8.25 -11.32 2.49
C PRO A 58 -6.85 -10.73 2.38
N ASP A 59 -5.86 -11.55 2.72
CA ASP A 59 -4.44 -11.17 2.74
C ASP A 59 -3.90 -10.74 1.37
N TYR A 60 -4.35 -11.37 0.28
CA TYR A 60 -3.98 -10.98 -1.08
C TYR A 60 -4.48 -9.57 -1.42
N ALA A 61 -5.61 -9.13 -0.85
CA ALA A 61 -6.16 -7.80 -1.08
C ALA A 61 -5.38 -6.74 -0.29
N ILE A 62 -4.94 -7.07 0.93
CA ILE A 62 -3.96 -6.28 1.69
C ILE A 62 -2.68 -6.07 0.85
N ALA A 63 -2.17 -7.12 0.21
CA ALA A 63 -0.99 -7.02 -0.64
C ALA A 63 -1.17 -6.06 -1.84
N LYS A 64 -2.38 -5.94 -2.41
CA LYS A 64 -2.69 -4.95 -3.46
C LYS A 64 -2.51 -3.52 -2.95
N VAL A 65 -3.04 -3.23 -1.75
CA VAL A 65 -2.92 -1.91 -1.10
C VAL A 65 -1.46 -1.56 -0.83
N VAL A 66 -0.72 -2.50 -0.24
CA VAL A 66 0.70 -2.32 0.06
C VAL A 66 1.53 -2.09 -1.21
N ASN A 67 1.28 -2.87 -2.26
CA ASN A 67 1.99 -2.73 -3.54
C ASN A 67 1.71 -1.37 -4.21
N GLN A 68 0.45 -0.91 -4.23
CA GLN A 68 0.13 0.42 -4.77
C GLN A 68 0.73 1.54 -3.91
N GLY A 69 0.75 1.38 -2.58
CA GLY A 69 1.35 2.36 -1.68
C GLY A 69 2.87 2.48 -1.84
N ILE A 70 3.58 1.35 -1.96
CA ILE A 70 5.03 1.36 -2.28
C ILE A 70 5.26 2.04 -3.63
N ARG A 71 4.44 1.72 -4.64
CA ARG A 71 4.54 2.35 -5.95
C ARG A 71 4.35 3.86 -5.86
N LEU A 72 3.36 4.30 -5.09
CA LEU A 72 3.07 5.71 -4.89
C LEU A 72 4.25 6.43 -4.21
N LEU A 73 4.80 5.87 -3.13
CA LEU A 73 5.96 6.43 -2.44
C LEU A 73 7.16 6.58 -3.38
N ILE A 74 7.40 5.58 -4.24
CA ILE A 74 8.48 5.63 -5.22
C ILE A 74 8.22 6.64 -6.34
N SER A 75 7.01 6.74 -6.87
CA SER A 75 6.64 7.77 -7.86
C SER A 75 6.84 9.19 -7.30
N LEU A 76 6.54 9.39 -6.01
CA LEU A 76 6.75 10.67 -5.32
C LEU A 76 8.25 10.95 -5.08
N SER A 77 9.00 9.95 -4.64
CA SER A 77 10.44 10.07 -4.33
C SER A 77 11.33 10.19 -5.57
N TYR A 78 10.90 9.59 -6.69
CA TYR A 78 11.69 9.47 -7.92
C TYR A 78 10.80 9.69 -9.15
N PRO A 79 10.37 10.94 -9.43
CA PRO A 79 9.43 11.24 -10.51
C PRO A 79 9.93 10.85 -11.91
N ASN A 80 11.26 10.72 -12.08
CA ASN A 80 11.89 10.31 -13.34
C ASN A 80 12.13 8.79 -13.46
N LEU A 81 11.71 7.99 -12.48
CA LEU A 81 11.86 6.54 -12.51
C LEU A 81 10.89 5.94 -13.54
N LYS A 82 11.40 5.16 -14.49
CA LYS A 82 10.59 4.59 -15.58
C LYS A 82 9.77 3.36 -15.15
N GLY A 83 10.09 2.74 -14.01
CA GLY A 83 9.36 1.58 -13.51
C GLY A 83 9.70 1.27 -12.06
N ILE A 84 8.75 0.66 -11.37
CA ILE A 84 8.87 0.26 -9.97
C ILE A 84 9.03 -1.26 -9.92
N PRO A 85 9.93 -1.80 -9.08
CA PRO A 85 10.24 -3.21 -9.02
C PRO A 85 9.11 -4.20 -8.77
N VAL A 86 9.35 -5.41 -9.26
CA VAL A 86 8.87 -6.67 -8.67
C VAL A 86 9.34 -6.73 -7.21
N GLY A 87 8.38 -6.79 -6.29
CA GLY A 87 8.64 -6.90 -4.86
C GLY A 87 8.81 -8.36 -4.44
N MET A 88 9.82 -8.64 -3.61
CA MET A 88 9.91 -9.90 -2.85
C MET A 88 9.50 -9.61 -1.41
N ILE A 89 8.52 -10.38 -0.92
CA ILE A 89 8.05 -10.31 0.46
C ILE A 89 8.89 -11.28 1.28
N GLU A 90 9.62 -10.80 2.30
CA GLU A 90 10.47 -11.67 3.12
C GLU A 90 9.72 -12.14 4.38
N ARG A 91 8.97 -11.24 5.02
CA ARG A 91 8.34 -11.50 6.33
C ARG A 91 7.02 -10.78 6.41
N THR A 92 5.93 -11.52 6.42
CA THR A 92 4.57 -10.99 6.65
C THR A 92 3.99 -11.63 7.89
N LYS A 93 3.35 -10.83 8.73
CA LYS A 93 2.59 -11.32 9.87
C LYS A 93 1.21 -10.68 9.89
N LEU A 94 0.19 -11.52 9.84
CA LEU A 94 -1.18 -11.14 10.15
C LEU A 94 -1.33 -11.16 11.67
N ARG A 95 -1.76 -10.04 12.23
CA ARG A 95 -1.90 -9.82 13.68
C ARG A 95 -3.37 -9.73 14.11
N GLY A 96 -4.27 -9.42 13.18
CA GLY A 96 -5.69 -9.34 13.42
C GLY A 96 -6.50 -9.51 12.15
N LEU A 97 -7.79 -9.75 12.32
CA LEU A 97 -8.76 -9.80 11.23
C LEU A 97 -9.25 -8.39 10.91
N LEU A 98 -9.66 -8.22 9.65
CA LEU A 98 -10.22 -7.00 9.11
C LEU A 98 -11.59 -7.31 8.54
N TYR A 99 -12.57 -6.47 8.83
CA TYR A 99 -13.97 -6.72 8.52
C TYR A 99 -14.54 -5.65 7.58
N PRO A 100 -15.70 -5.90 6.95
CA PRO A 100 -16.40 -4.88 6.21
C PRO A 100 -16.69 -3.66 7.07
N ASN A 101 -16.66 -2.49 6.43
CA ASN A 101 -16.79 -1.16 7.03
C ASN A 101 -15.63 -0.73 7.94
N ASP A 102 -14.56 -1.52 8.08
CA ASP A 102 -13.35 -1.03 8.73
C ASP A 102 -12.64 0.00 7.84
N TRP A 103 -12.06 1.01 8.48
CA TRP A 103 -10.94 1.75 7.90
C TRP A 103 -9.62 1.10 8.28
N ILE A 104 -8.71 1.03 7.30
CA ILE A 104 -7.32 0.67 7.54
C ILE A 104 -6.41 1.85 7.23
N ASN A 105 -5.39 2.02 8.07
CA ASN A 105 -4.32 2.99 7.91
C ASN A 105 -3.00 2.24 7.76
N VAL A 106 -2.38 2.38 6.60
CA VAL A 106 -1.12 1.73 6.25
C VAL A 106 -0.02 2.79 6.37
N VAL A 107 1.03 2.46 7.12
CA VAL A 107 2.28 3.22 7.16
C VAL A 107 3.31 2.47 6.36
N ILE A 108 3.91 3.15 5.39
CA ILE A 108 4.94 2.61 4.50
C ILE A 108 6.19 3.45 4.69
N LYS A 109 7.27 2.81 5.10
CA LYS A 109 8.57 3.47 5.29
C LYS A 109 9.62 2.83 4.40
N LYS A 110 10.30 3.63 3.59
CA LYS A 110 11.50 3.20 2.86
C LYS A 110 12.71 3.30 3.80
N TRP A 111 13.25 2.14 4.19
CA TRP A 111 14.30 2.07 5.22
C TRP A 111 15.71 2.23 4.66
N GLN A 112 16.05 1.48 3.60
CA GLN A 112 17.42 1.42 3.10
C GLN A 112 17.44 1.16 1.59
N ASP A 113 18.34 1.86 0.90
CA ASP A 113 18.76 1.51 -0.46
C ASP A 113 20.09 0.74 -0.42
N ARG A 114 20.14 -0.42 -1.07
CA ARG A 114 21.36 -1.19 -1.34
C ARG A 114 21.51 -1.39 -2.84
N GLY A 115 22.25 -0.49 -3.48
CA GLY A 115 22.44 -0.49 -4.93
C GLY A 115 21.12 -0.26 -5.65
N LYS A 116 20.59 -1.31 -6.30
CA LYS A 116 19.29 -1.27 -6.98
C LYS A 116 18.14 -1.76 -6.11
N ILE A 117 18.36 -2.23 -4.89
CA ILE A 117 17.30 -2.81 -4.04
C ILE A 117 16.93 -1.80 -2.95
N ALA A 118 15.65 -1.52 -2.79
CA ALA A 118 15.08 -0.75 -1.69
C ALA A 118 14.33 -1.68 -0.72
N LYS A 119 14.51 -1.46 0.58
CA LYS A 119 13.74 -2.14 1.65
C LYS A 119 12.62 -1.22 2.14
N PHE A 120 11.43 -1.80 2.29
CA PHE A 120 10.25 -1.15 2.85
C PHE A 120 9.78 -1.86 4.11
N GLU A 121 9.40 -1.09 5.12
CA GLU A 121 8.74 -1.56 6.34
C GLU A 121 7.29 -1.07 6.32
N ILE A 122 6.38 -2.02 6.56
CA ILE A 122 4.94 -1.82 6.42
C ILE A 122 4.27 -2.14 7.74
N GLY A 123 3.43 -1.24 8.23
CA GLY A 123 2.50 -1.48 9.32
C GLY A 123 1.10 -1.10 8.91
N ILE A 124 0.09 -1.87 9.29
CA ILE A 124 -1.32 -1.55 9.06
C ILE A 124 -2.06 -1.62 10.38
N GLU A 125 -2.75 -0.54 10.68
CA GLU A 125 -3.66 -0.43 11.81
C GLU A 125 -5.10 -0.37 11.32
N ASN A 126 -6.02 -0.94 12.08
CA ASN A 126 -7.44 -0.67 11.86
C ASN A 126 -7.83 0.69 12.47
N GLN A 127 -9.10 1.07 12.28
CA GLN A 127 -9.70 2.30 12.81
C GLN A 127 -9.61 2.49 14.33
N LYS A 128 -9.31 1.43 15.09
CA LYS A 128 -9.12 1.49 16.55
C LYS A 128 -7.64 1.66 16.94
N GLY A 129 -6.73 1.80 15.96
CA GLY A 129 -5.28 1.86 16.19
C GLY A 129 -4.63 0.52 16.52
N ILE A 130 -5.32 -0.60 16.27
CA ILE A 130 -4.78 -1.94 16.54
C ILE A 130 -3.96 -2.38 15.32
N LEU A 131 -2.71 -2.77 15.53
CA LEU A 131 -1.86 -3.36 14.50
C LEU A 131 -2.45 -4.70 14.02
N VAL A 132 -2.80 -4.78 12.74
CA VAL A 132 -3.42 -5.95 12.11
C VAL A 132 -2.50 -6.64 11.10
N TYR A 133 -1.52 -5.93 10.56
CA TYR A 133 -0.56 -6.47 9.60
C TYR A 133 0.78 -5.76 9.73
N GLU A 134 1.86 -6.53 9.59
CA GLU A 134 3.20 -5.97 9.41
C GLU A 134 3.97 -6.77 8.36
N SER A 135 4.81 -6.08 7.59
CA SER A 135 5.67 -6.74 6.61
C SER A 135 6.97 -6.01 6.33
N THR A 136 7.97 -6.78 5.87
CA THR A 136 9.17 -6.27 5.23
C THR A 136 9.20 -6.72 3.77
N ILE A 137 9.30 -5.75 2.88
CA ILE A 137 9.27 -5.95 1.43
C ILE A 137 10.54 -5.37 0.81
N TYR A 138 11.11 -6.06 -0.17
CA TYR A 138 12.24 -5.57 -0.97
C TYR A 138 11.82 -5.36 -2.42
N GLY A 139 12.29 -4.29 -3.04
CA GLY A 139 12.06 -4.03 -4.46
C GLY A 139 13.31 -3.53 -5.19
N THR A 140 13.57 -4.04 -6.39
CA THR A 140 14.57 -3.56 -7.37
C THR A 140 14.21 -2.26 -8.14
N LEU A 141 14.71 -1.10 -7.73
CA LEU A 141 14.57 0.17 -8.45
C LEU A 141 15.34 0.19 -9.78
N PHE A 142 14.64 0.44 -10.89
CA PHE A 142 15.24 0.61 -12.20
C PHE A 142 15.26 2.09 -12.62
N LYS A 143 16.43 2.72 -12.53
CA LYS A 143 16.66 3.99 -13.23
C LYS A 143 16.74 3.67 -14.73
N GLY A 144 15.83 4.25 -15.51
CA GLY A 144 15.91 4.15 -16.96
C GLY A 144 17.26 4.70 -17.43
N ARG A 145 17.85 4.07 -18.45
CA ARG A 145 18.87 4.75 -19.27
C ARG A 145 18.24 5.97 -19.94
#